data_AF-A0A4C2E9N3-F1
#
_entry.id   AF-A0A4C2E9N3-F1
#
_cell.length_a   1.000
_cell.length_b   1.000
_cell.length_c   1.000
_cell.angle_alpha   90.00
_cell.angle_beta   90.00
_cell.angle_gamma   90.00
#
_symmetry.space_group_name_H-M   'P 1'
#
loop_
_entity.id
_entity.type
_entity.pdbx_description
1 polymer ?
#
loop_
_entity_poly.entity_id
_entity_poly.type
_entity_poly.pdbx_seq_one_letter_code
_entity_poly.pdbx_strand_id
1 'polypeptide(L)'
;MVQQVPLNIKFKTCLKMCIQRLRYAQEKQQALAKQDRRELAQLLSNGKEQKAHYRVESLINDDVHLELLEIMELYCELLHARVNILSGIENEMDLISNHTDDGINEACRSIVYTTLYIPEAKELNQFKDLLTYKFGPDFTKVIIEDQIGVPEKILKKCSPKLPSQDLVIMYMKEIAKTYEVPYSKLSDDEEEEQERGEYGENGAGRPIVAIENDDEHTEDADHPITIRKPRQNSENLEKGFNISNDIKKDIKVIRKKETNDDDLEQLKKRFAALRR
;
A
#
# COMPACT_ATOMS: atom_id res chain seq x y z
N MET A 1 20.70 -36.39 -33.10
CA MET A 1 19.53 -36.38 -32.20
C MET A 1 19.69 -35.21 -31.25
N VAL A 2 18.84 -34.18 -31.35
CA VAL A 2 18.90 -33.04 -30.42
C VAL A 2 18.38 -33.53 -29.08
N GLN A 3 19.26 -33.59 -28.07
CA GLN A 3 18.90 -34.01 -26.72
C GLN A 3 17.92 -32.96 -26.16
N GLN A 4 16.65 -33.33 -26.01
CA GLN A 4 15.61 -32.40 -25.57
C GLN A 4 15.86 -32.07 -24.08
N VAL A 5 16.22 -30.81 -23.80
CA VAL A 5 16.51 -30.37 -22.42
C VAL A 5 15.26 -30.56 -21.55
N PRO A 6 15.36 -31.24 -20.40
CA PRO A 6 14.25 -31.43 -19.46
C PRO A 6 13.57 -30.10 -19.08
N LEU A 7 12.24 -30.10 -19.04
CA LEU A 7 11.44 -28.91 -18.75
C LEU A 7 11.76 -28.32 -17.37
N ASN A 8 12.04 -29.16 -16.37
CA ASN A 8 12.49 -28.75 -15.04
C ASN A 8 13.74 -27.85 -15.10
N ILE A 9 14.74 -28.21 -15.90
CA ILE A 9 15.98 -27.44 -16.05
C ILE A 9 15.70 -26.09 -16.71
N LYS A 10 14.77 -26.06 -17.70
CA LYS A 10 14.34 -24.81 -18.34
C LYS A 10 13.64 -23.88 -17.34
N PHE A 11 12.69 -24.39 -16.56
CA PHE A 11 12.02 -23.62 -15.51
C PHE A 11 12.99 -23.07 -14.49
N LYS A 12 13.89 -23.92 -13.96
CA LYS A 12 14.88 -23.52 -12.97
C LYS A 12 15.77 -22.39 -13.46
N THR A 13 16.33 -22.53 -14.67
CA THR A 13 17.19 -21.51 -15.26
C THR A 13 16.42 -20.22 -15.54
N CYS A 14 15.21 -20.32 -16.12
CA CYS A 14 14.37 -19.16 -16.42
C CYS A 14 14.00 -18.37 -15.17
N LEU A 15 13.52 -19.05 -14.11
CA LEU A 15 13.18 -18.42 -12.84
C LEU A 15 14.38 -17.77 -12.18
N LYS A 16 15.56 -18.41 -12.22
CA LYS A 16 16.79 -17.80 -11.70
C LYS A 16 17.14 -16.51 -12.44
N MET A 17 16.99 -16.46 -13.76
CA MET A 17 17.22 -15.23 -14.54
C MET A 17 16.17 -14.16 -14.21
N CYS A 18 14.89 -14.54 -14.05
CA CYS A 18 13.83 -13.62 -13.65
C CYS A 18 14.15 -12.94 -12.31
N ILE A 19 14.55 -13.72 -11.29
CA ILE A 19 14.92 -13.19 -9.97
C ILE A 19 16.05 -12.16 -10.09
N GLN A 20 17.13 -12.49 -10.81
CA GLN A 20 18.25 -11.54 -10.97
C GLN A 20 17.83 -10.27 -11.71
N ARG A 21 16.96 -10.40 -12.72
CA ARG A 21 16.47 -9.24 -13.47
C ARG A 21 15.55 -8.36 -12.65
N LEU A 22 14.65 -8.94 -11.86
CA LEU A 22 13.74 -8.23 -10.97
C LEU A 22 14.51 -7.45 -9.91
N ARG A 23 15.50 -8.07 -9.26
CA ARG A 23 16.38 -7.38 -8.30
C ARG A 23 17.10 -6.19 -8.93
N TYR A 24 17.65 -6.36 -10.13
CA TYR A 24 18.29 -5.27 -10.87
C TYR A 24 17.30 -4.13 -11.20
N ALA A 25 16.07 -4.48 -11.62
CA ALA A 25 15.03 -3.51 -11.90
C ALA A 25 14.63 -2.72 -10.64
N GLN A 26 14.47 -3.40 -9.50
CA GLN A 26 14.19 -2.77 -8.21
C GLN A 26 15.30 -1.81 -7.79
N GLU A 27 16.57 -2.24 -7.81
CA GLU A 27 17.71 -1.40 -7.44
C GLU A 27 17.77 -0.13 -8.30
N LYS A 28 17.57 -0.29 -9.63
CA LYS A 28 17.52 0.84 -10.56
C LYS A 28 16.35 1.78 -10.26
N GLN A 29 15.15 1.26 -10.02
CA GLN A 29 13.97 2.08 -9.74
C GLN A 29 14.08 2.79 -8.39
N GLN A 30 14.60 2.12 -7.36
CA GLN A 30 14.86 2.75 -6.05
C GLN A 30 15.86 3.91 -6.17
N ALA A 31 16.91 3.76 -6.98
CA ALA A 31 17.86 4.84 -7.24
C ALA A 31 17.20 6.04 -7.93
N LEU A 32 16.38 5.79 -8.96
CA LEU A 32 15.62 6.83 -9.66
C LEU A 32 14.61 7.51 -8.73
N ALA A 33 13.86 6.75 -7.94
CA ALA A 33 12.90 7.28 -6.99
C ALA A 33 13.57 8.13 -5.88
N LYS A 34 14.81 7.82 -5.50
CA LYS A 34 15.60 8.66 -4.58
C LYS A 34 16.02 9.98 -5.24
N GLN A 35 16.38 9.95 -6.51
CA GLN A 35 16.67 11.16 -7.29
C GLN A 35 15.41 12.03 -7.44
N ASP A 36 14.29 11.43 -7.82
CA ASP A 36 13.01 12.13 -8.03
C ASP A 36 12.53 12.82 -6.75
N ARG A 37 12.70 12.20 -5.58
CA ARG A 37 12.44 12.84 -4.27
C ARG A 37 13.30 14.09 -4.04
N ARG A 38 14.56 14.08 -4.45
CA ARG A 38 15.46 15.24 -4.35
C ARG A 38 15.06 16.36 -5.32
N GLU A 39 14.73 16.01 -6.55
CA GLU A 39 14.23 16.97 -7.55
C GLU A 39 12.92 17.60 -7.09
N LEU A 40 12.05 16.82 -6.46
CA LEU A 40 10.81 17.32 -5.89
C LEU A 40 11.05 18.30 -4.75
N ALA A 41 11.97 17.99 -3.83
CA ALA A 41 12.36 18.92 -2.78
C ALA A 41 12.89 20.25 -3.36
N GLN A 42 13.65 20.21 -4.45
CA GLN A 42 14.09 21.42 -5.16
C GLN A 42 12.93 22.18 -5.82
N LEU A 43 11.89 21.50 -6.29
CA LEU A 43 10.70 22.17 -6.83
C LEU A 43 9.92 22.90 -5.73
N LEU A 44 9.81 22.30 -4.56
CA LEU A 44 9.19 22.90 -3.37
C LEU A 44 9.99 24.12 -2.90
N SER A 45 11.32 24.04 -2.84
CA SER A 45 12.17 25.16 -2.38
C SER A 45 12.08 26.38 -3.30
N ASN A 46 11.78 26.15 -4.57
CA ASN A 46 11.58 27.19 -5.58
C ASN A 46 10.14 27.72 -5.63
N GLY A 47 9.25 27.28 -4.73
CA GLY A 47 7.83 27.68 -4.68
C GLY A 47 6.97 27.16 -5.83
N LYS A 48 7.43 26.14 -6.59
CA LYS A 48 6.72 25.59 -7.75
C LYS A 48 5.78 24.45 -7.35
N GLU A 49 4.85 24.71 -6.43
CA GLU A 49 4.02 23.68 -5.79
C GLU A 49 3.14 22.90 -6.77
N GLN A 50 2.54 23.57 -7.75
CA GLN A 50 1.73 22.90 -8.79
C GLN A 50 2.55 21.87 -9.59
N LYS A 51 3.79 22.22 -9.95
CA LYS A 51 4.68 21.30 -10.66
C LYS A 51 5.15 20.16 -9.74
N ALA A 52 5.38 20.46 -8.48
CA ALA A 52 5.72 19.45 -7.48
C ALA A 52 4.57 18.44 -7.30
N HIS A 53 3.33 18.92 -7.24
CA HIS A 53 2.13 18.09 -7.10
C HIS A 53 2.01 17.06 -8.23
N TYR A 54 2.05 17.48 -9.51
CA TYR A 54 2.04 16.54 -10.64
C TYR A 54 3.22 15.55 -10.63
N ARG A 55 4.40 15.97 -10.14
CA ARG A 55 5.58 15.11 -10.05
C ARG A 55 5.44 14.07 -8.94
N VAL A 56 4.78 14.40 -7.83
CA VAL A 56 4.48 13.47 -6.73
C VAL A 56 3.53 12.38 -7.18
N GLU A 57 2.51 12.71 -7.98
CA GLU A 57 1.58 11.69 -8.51
C GLU A 57 2.33 10.61 -9.30
N SER A 58 3.30 11.01 -10.14
CA SER A 58 4.18 10.06 -10.83
C SER A 58 5.02 9.24 -9.86
N LEU A 59 5.63 9.89 -8.87
CA LEU A 59 6.48 9.22 -7.87
C LEU A 59 5.72 8.16 -7.06
N ILE A 60 4.46 8.43 -6.70
CA ILE A 60 3.59 7.47 -6.00
C ILE A 60 3.37 6.24 -6.89
N ASN A 61 3.10 6.44 -8.18
CA ASN A 61 2.93 5.33 -9.11
C ASN A 61 4.22 4.52 -9.29
N ASP A 62 5.38 5.18 -9.32
CA ASP A 62 6.68 4.52 -9.39
C ASP A 62 6.95 3.68 -8.13
N ASP A 63 6.58 4.15 -6.94
CA ASP A 63 6.66 3.38 -5.69
C ASP A 63 5.71 2.16 -5.72
N VAL A 64 4.48 2.32 -6.22
CA VAL A 64 3.53 1.20 -6.37
C VAL A 64 4.06 0.14 -7.33
N HIS A 65 4.71 0.57 -8.41
CA HIS A 65 5.34 -0.32 -9.38
C HIS A 65 6.56 -1.03 -8.79
N LEU A 66 7.36 -0.36 -7.96
CA LEU A 66 8.43 -1.00 -7.21
C LEU A 66 7.90 -2.13 -6.30
N GLU A 67 6.81 -1.88 -5.56
CA GLU A 67 6.15 -2.90 -4.75
C GLU A 67 5.64 -4.07 -5.59
N LEU A 68 5.18 -3.82 -6.82
CA LEU A 68 4.81 -4.89 -7.75
C LEU A 68 6.03 -5.76 -8.11
N LEU A 69 7.19 -5.15 -8.37
CA LEU A 69 8.43 -5.89 -8.67
C LEU A 69 8.88 -6.77 -7.49
N GLU A 70 8.75 -6.27 -6.26
CA GLU A 70 9.08 -7.01 -5.04
C GLU A 70 8.18 -8.25 -4.87
N ILE A 71 6.87 -8.10 -5.13
CA ILE A 71 5.94 -9.25 -5.08
C ILE A 71 6.25 -10.26 -6.19
N MET A 72 6.59 -9.80 -7.40
CA MET A 72 6.97 -10.70 -8.48
C MET A 72 8.26 -11.47 -8.18
N GLU A 73 9.24 -10.84 -7.53
CA GLU A 73 10.45 -11.52 -7.10
C GLU A 73 10.10 -12.66 -6.13
N LEU A 74 9.29 -12.37 -5.11
CA LEU A 74 8.88 -13.36 -4.12
C LEU A 74 8.18 -14.56 -4.78
N TYR A 75 7.30 -14.33 -5.76
CA TYR A 75 6.67 -15.42 -6.51
C TYR A 75 7.68 -16.21 -7.35
N CYS A 76 8.63 -15.55 -8.01
CA CYS A 76 9.69 -16.25 -8.73
C CYS A 76 10.57 -17.10 -7.79
N GLU A 77 10.86 -16.63 -6.58
CA GLU A 77 11.60 -17.38 -5.56
C GLU A 77 10.82 -18.59 -5.04
N LEU A 78 9.52 -18.42 -4.76
CA LEU A 78 8.62 -19.51 -4.36
C LEU A 78 8.62 -20.62 -5.43
N LEU A 79 8.42 -20.24 -6.69
CA LEU A 79 8.42 -21.19 -7.80
C LEU A 79 9.80 -21.82 -7.99
N HIS A 80 10.88 -21.06 -7.83
CA HIS A 80 12.25 -21.57 -7.95
C HIS A 80 12.58 -22.60 -6.85
N ALA A 81 12.10 -22.37 -5.62
CA ALA A 81 12.24 -23.33 -4.52
C ALA A 81 11.46 -24.63 -4.77
N ARG A 82 10.34 -24.55 -5.52
CA ARG A 82 9.40 -25.66 -5.75
C ARG A 82 9.36 -26.13 -7.20
N VAL A 83 10.43 -25.94 -7.97
CA VAL A 83 10.48 -26.30 -9.41
C VAL A 83 10.17 -27.77 -9.66
N ASN A 84 10.56 -28.67 -8.75
CA ASN A 84 10.27 -30.09 -8.91
C ASN A 84 8.77 -30.39 -8.85
N ILE A 85 8.05 -29.72 -7.95
CA ILE A 85 6.60 -29.83 -7.83
C ILE A 85 5.97 -29.21 -9.07
N LEU A 86 6.34 -27.97 -9.42
CA LEU A 86 5.85 -27.28 -10.62
C LEU A 86 6.06 -28.12 -11.89
N SER A 87 7.18 -28.83 -12.02
CA SER A 87 7.45 -29.70 -13.16
C SER A 87 6.59 -30.95 -13.20
N GLY A 88 6.14 -31.45 -12.05
CA GLY A 88 5.31 -32.65 -11.91
C GLY A 88 3.81 -32.41 -12.17
N ILE A 89 3.34 -31.16 -12.11
CA ILE A 89 1.94 -30.80 -12.40
C ILE A 89 1.60 -31.18 -13.84
N GLU A 90 0.55 -31.95 -14.08
CA GLU A 90 0.22 -32.41 -15.44
C GLU A 90 -0.72 -31.46 -16.18
N ASN A 91 -1.73 -30.93 -15.49
CA ASN A 91 -2.82 -30.17 -16.12
C ASN A 91 -3.19 -28.93 -15.30
N GLU A 92 -3.92 -28.00 -15.91
CA GLU A 92 -4.44 -26.81 -15.21
C GLU A 92 -5.36 -27.17 -14.03
N MET A 93 -6.17 -28.24 -14.16
CA MET A 93 -7.05 -28.66 -13.06
C MET A 93 -6.27 -29.05 -11.80
N ASP A 94 -5.13 -29.74 -11.98
CA ASP A 94 -4.23 -30.15 -10.90
C ASP A 94 -3.60 -28.91 -10.21
N LEU A 95 -3.24 -27.90 -10.99
CA LEU A 95 -2.76 -26.61 -10.48
C LEU A 95 -3.82 -25.93 -9.59
N ILE A 96 -5.09 -25.94 -9.98
CA ILE A 96 -6.17 -25.29 -9.23
C ILE A 96 -6.54 -26.11 -7.98
N SER A 97 -6.67 -27.44 -8.10
CA SER A 97 -7.17 -28.27 -6.99
C SER A 97 -6.13 -28.54 -5.92
N ASN A 98 -4.87 -28.75 -6.31
CA ASN A 98 -3.83 -29.27 -5.40
C ASN A 98 -2.76 -28.25 -5.04
N HIS A 99 -2.65 -27.15 -5.81
CA HIS A 99 -1.55 -26.18 -5.71
C HIS A 99 -2.05 -24.75 -5.45
N THR A 100 -3.21 -24.63 -4.80
CA THR A 100 -3.73 -23.34 -4.31
C THR A 100 -3.16 -23.01 -2.93
N ASP A 101 -3.17 -23.96 -1.99
CA ASP A 101 -2.67 -23.75 -0.61
C ASP A 101 -1.15 -23.52 -0.55
N ASP A 102 -0.44 -24.07 -1.53
CA ASP A 102 1.01 -23.96 -1.62
C ASP A 102 1.44 -22.66 -2.35
N GLY A 103 0.50 -21.90 -2.92
CA GLY A 103 0.74 -20.62 -3.59
C GLY A 103 1.36 -20.73 -4.99
N ILE A 104 1.56 -21.94 -5.53
CA ILE A 104 2.13 -22.12 -6.88
C ILE A 104 1.13 -21.62 -7.94
N ASN A 105 -0.16 -21.94 -7.80
CA ASN A 105 -1.21 -21.49 -8.71
C ASN A 105 -1.26 -19.96 -8.78
N GLU A 106 -1.30 -19.31 -7.61
CA GLU A 106 -1.28 -17.85 -7.48
C GLU A 106 -0.06 -17.23 -8.16
N ALA A 107 1.13 -17.76 -7.89
CA ALA A 107 2.39 -17.26 -8.43
C ALA A 107 2.45 -17.40 -9.96
N CYS A 108 2.08 -18.56 -10.51
CA CYS A 108 2.06 -18.78 -11.96
C CYS A 108 1.11 -17.83 -12.68
N ARG A 109 -0.13 -17.69 -12.18
CA ARG A 109 -1.13 -16.81 -12.79
C ARG A 109 -0.73 -15.34 -12.69
N SER A 110 -0.20 -14.94 -11.55
CA SER A 110 0.29 -13.57 -11.34
C SER A 110 1.41 -13.21 -12.32
N ILE A 111 2.41 -14.08 -12.50
CA ILE A 111 3.53 -13.82 -13.42
C ILE A 111 3.05 -13.71 -14.88
N VAL A 112 2.12 -14.58 -15.29
CA VAL A 112 1.54 -14.52 -16.64
C VAL A 112 0.85 -13.18 -16.87
N TYR A 113 0.04 -12.73 -15.91
CA TYR A 113 -0.67 -11.45 -16.00
C TYR A 113 0.28 -10.24 -16.01
N THR A 114 1.28 -10.21 -15.12
CA THR A 114 2.20 -9.05 -15.00
C THR A 114 3.17 -8.91 -16.16
N THR A 115 3.28 -9.91 -17.04
CA THR A 115 4.15 -9.89 -18.21
C THR A 115 3.90 -8.70 -19.14
N LEU A 116 2.66 -8.17 -19.21
CA LEU A 116 2.32 -6.98 -20.00
C LEU A 116 2.71 -5.65 -19.33
N TYR A 117 2.87 -5.66 -18.01
CA TYR A 117 3.05 -4.46 -17.19
C TYR A 117 4.52 -4.25 -16.78
N ILE A 118 5.37 -5.28 -16.91
CA ILE A 118 6.79 -5.25 -16.50
C ILE A 118 7.71 -5.47 -17.72
N PRO A 119 7.84 -4.49 -18.63
CA PRO A 119 8.69 -4.61 -19.83
C PRO A 119 10.19 -4.71 -19.55
N GLU A 120 10.66 -4.26 -18.39
CA GLU A 120 12.05 -4.30 -17.95
C GLU A 120 12.56 -5.73 -17.68
N ALA A 121 11.67 -6.66 -17.36
CA ALA A 121 11.95 -8.06 -17.08
C ALA A 121 11.47 -8.98 -18.22
N LYS A 122 12.18 -8.95 -19.36
CA LYS A 122 11.84 -9.74 -20.55
C LYS A 122 11.85 -11.25 -20.30
N GLU A 123 12.58 -11.70 -19.29
CA GLU A 123 12.66 -13.09 -18.85
C GLU A 123 11.30 -13.60 -18.35
N LEU A 124 10.40 -12.74 -17.84
CA LEU A 124 9.04 -13.13 -17.47
C LEU A 124 8.24 -13.62 -18.69
N ASN A 125 8.49 -13.04 -19.88
CA ASN A 125 7.88 -13.55 -21.12
C ASN A 125 8.36 -14.97 -21.42
N GLN A 126 9.63 -15.28 -21.19
CA GLN A 126 10.14 -16.64 -21.39
C GLN A 126 9.47 -17.63 -20.42
N PHE A 127 9.21 -17.21 -19.18
CA PHE A 127 8.48 -18.03 -18.21
C PHE A 127 7.02 -18.25 -18.63
N LYS A 128 6.34 -17.20 -19.11
CA LYS A 128 5.00 -17.30 -19.71
C LYS A 128 4.99 -18.27 -20.90
N ASP A 129 6.00 -18.24 -21.76
CA ASP A 129 6.09 -19.14 -22.91
C ASP A 129 6.29 -20.60 -22.47
N LEU A 130 7.07 -20.84 -21.41
CA LEU A 130 7.21 -22.17 -20.81
C LEU A 130 5.91 -22.68 -20.18
N LEU A 131 5.15 -21.81 -19.50
CA LEU A 131 3.82 -22.15 -18.98
C LEU A 131 2.83 -22.42 -20.11
N THR A 132 2.90 -21.64 -21.20
CA THR A 132 2.08 -21.84 -22.40
C THR A 132 2.40 -23.16 -23.08
N TYR A 133 3.68 -23.55 -23.14
CA TYR A 133 4.08 -24.86 -23.65
C TYR A 133 3.57 -26.01 -22.78
N LYS A 134 3.43 -25.79 -21.47
CA LYS A 134 3.02 -26.81 -20.51
C LYS A 134 1.50 -26.97 -20.38
N PHE A 135 0.77 -25.89 -20.17
CA PHE A 135 -0.68 -25.88 -19.91
C PHE A 135 -1.51 -25.54 -21.15
N GLY A 136 -0.85 -25.12 -22.24
CA GLY A 136 -1.49 -24.72 -23.48
C GLY A 136 -1.72 -23.20 -23.60
N PRO A 137 -2.08 -22.73 -24.80
CA PRO A 137 -2.32 -21.31 -25.08
C PRO A 137 -3.58 -20.75 -24.40
N ASP A 138 -4.58 -21.60 -24.16
CA ASP A 138 -5.85 -21.15 -23.57
C ASP A 138 -5.67 -20.76 -22.10
N PHE A 139 -4.80 -21.46 -21.36
CA PHE A 139 -4.39 -21.10 -20.00
C PHE A 139 -3.91 -19.64 -19.93
N THR A 140 -2.98 -19.27 -20.80
CA THR A 140 -2.38 -17.93 -20.81
C THR A 140 -3.39 -16.86 -21.23
N LYS A 141 -4.25 -17.15 -22.21
CA LYS A 141 -5.28 -16.21 -22.69
C LYS A 141 -6.29 -15.89 -21.60
N VAL A 142 -6.83 -16.92 -20.94
CA VAL A 142 -7.84 -16.76 -19.89
C VAL A 142 -7.28 -15.94 -18.72
N ILE A 143 -6.00 -16.08 -18.38
CA ILE A 143 -5.38 -15.26 -17.33
C ILE A 143 -5.24 -13.80 -17.74
N ILE A 144 -4.87 -13.53 -19.00
CA ILE A 144 -4.66 -12.16 -19.50
C ILE A 144 -5.99 -11.44 -19.71
N GLU A 145 -6.98 -12.12 -20.30
CA GLU A 145 -8.27 -11.53 -20.68
C GLU A 145 -9.27 -11.52 -19.52
N ASP A 146 -9.44 -12.66 -18.85
CA ASP A 146 -10.46 -12.85 -17.81
C ASP A 146 -9.90 -12.74 -16.38
N GLN A 147 -8.60 -12.52 -16.22
CA GLN A 147 -7.93 -12.31 -14.92
C GLN A 147 -8.14 -13.46 -13.91
N ILE A 148 -8.41 -14.68 -14.41
CA ILE A 148 -8.79 -15.81 -13.55
C ILE A 148 -7.63 -16.22 -12.65
N GLY A 149 -7.90 -16.23 -11.34
CA GLY A 149 -6.97 -16.68 -10.31
C GLY A 149 -5.78 -15.74 -10.08
N VAL A 150 -5.86 -14.49 -10.57
CA VAL A 150 -4.90 -13.43 -10.26
C VAL A 150 -5.36 -12.70 -8.99
N PRO A 151 -4.49 -12.52 -7.98
CA PRO A 151 -4.84 -11.78 -6.77
C PRO A 151 -5.23 -10.34 -7.05
N GLU A 152 -6.26 -9.86 -6.35
CA GLU A 152 -6.73 -8.47 -6.48
C GLU A 152 -5.64 -7.44 -6.17
N LYS A 153 -4.71 -7.77 -5.24
CA LYS A 153 -3.53 -6.95 -4.92
C LYS A 153 -2.64 -6.72 -6.16
N ILE A 154 -2.48 -7.71 -7.03
CA ILE A 154 -1.68 -7.60 -8.25
C ILE A 154 -2.43 -6.78 -9.28
N LEU A 155 -3.72 -7.05 -9.47
CA LEU A 155 -4.57 -6.29 -10.40
C LEU A 155 -4.55 -4.78 -10.09
N LYS A 156 -4.70 -4.42 -8.82
CA LYS A 156 -4.65 -3.03 -8.35
C LYS A 156 -3.29 -2.37 -8.60
N LYS A 157 -2.18 -3.11 -8.45
CA LYS A 157 -0.82 -2.58 -8.64
C LYS A 157 -0.41 -2.48 -10.11
N CYS A 158 -0.92 -3.35 -10.99
CA CYS A 158 -0.67 -3.28 -12.44
C CYS A 158 -1.43 -2.14 -13.12
N SER A 159 -2.56 -1.72 -12.55
CA SER A 159 -3.35 -0.61 -13.07
C SER A 159 -3.79 0.29 -11.92
N PRO A 160 -2.83 1.06 -11.35
CA PRO A 160 -3.12 1.94 -10.23
C PRO A 160 -4.12 3.01 -10.67
N LYS A 161 -5.11 3.28 -9.80
CA LYS A 161 -6.01 4.41 -9.98
C LYS A 161 -5.27 5.70 -9.66
N LEU A 162 -5.80 6.83 -10.15
CA LEU A 162 -5.28 8.14 -9.79
C LEU A 162 -5.18 8.27 -8.25
N PRO A 163 -4.02 8.66 -7.71
CA PRO A 163 -3.84 8.79 -6.27
C PRO A 163 -4.81 9.85 -5.71
N SER A 164 -5.30 9.63 -4.49
CA SER A 164 -6.13 10.62 -3.81
C SER A 164 -5.32 11.88 -3.51
N GLN A 165 -5.99 13.03 -3.49
CA GLN A 165 -5.35 14.30 -3.13
C GLN A 165 -4.73 14.26 -1.73
N ASP A 166 -5.36 13.56 -0.79
CA ASP A 166 -4.86 13.39 0.56
C ASP A 166 -3.52 12.63 0.58
N LEU A 167 -3.38 11.56 -0.23
CA LEU A 167 -2.14 10.80 -0.34
C LEU A 167 -1.02 11.64 -0.95
N VAL A 168 -1.34 12.46 -1.95
CA VAL A 168 -0.38 13.39 -2.57
C VAL A 168 0.10 14.43 -1.57
N ILE A 169 -0.82 15.05 -0.81
CA ILE A 169 -0.47 16.04 0.22
C ILE A 169 0.40 15.38 1.30
N MET A 170 0.05 14.18 1.75
CA MET A 170 0.84 13.42 2.73
C MET A 170 2.27 13.17 2.23
N TYR A 171 2.43 12.70 0.98
CA TYR A 171 3.74 12.51 0.36
C TYR A 171 4.54 13.82 0.27
N MET A 172 3.90 14.93 -0.13
CA MET A 172 4.55 16.24 -0.21
C MET A 172 5.02 16.72 1.17
N LYS A 173 4.20 16.54 2.22
CA LYS A 173 4.55 16.86 3.61
C LYS A 173 5.78 16.05 4.08
N GLU A 174 5.79 14.74 3.84
CA GLU A 174 6.90 13.87 4.24
C GLU A 174 8.21 14.24 3.54
N ILE A 175 8.16 14.59 2.25
CA ILE A 175 9.34 14.99 1.49
C ILE A 175 9.84 16.36 1.95
N ALA A 176 8.94 17.32 2.15
CA ALA A 176 9.29 18.64 2.69
C ALA A 176 9.95 18.52 4.08
N LYS A 177 9.41 17.67 4.96
CA LYS A 177 10.00 17.38 6.28
C LYS A 177 11.36 16.69 6.19
N THR A 178 11.53 15.75 5.26
CA THR A 178 12.79 15.00 5.10
C THR A 178 13.94 15.88 4.59
N TYR A 179 13.64 16.84 3.72
CA TYR A 179 14.63 17.74 3.12
C TYR A 179 14.63 19.16 3.72
N GLU A 180 13.85 19.39 4.78
CA GLU A 180 13.73 20.69 5.48
C GLU A 180 13.39 21.86 4.54
N VAL A 181 12.41 21.64 3.67
CA VAL A 181 11.99 22.61 2.64
C VAL A 181 10.64 23.24 3.00
N PRO A 182 10.44 24.56 2.81
CA PRO A 182 9.15 25.19 3.04
C PRO A 182 8.08 24.63 2.09
N TYR A 183 6.91 24.29 2.64
CA TYR A 183 5.74 23.86 1.90
C TYR A 183 4.48 24.49 2.50
N SER A 184 3.59 25.02 1.66
CA SER A 184 2.42 25.79 2.09
C SER A 184 1.49 25.08 3.07
N LYS A 185 1.34 23.76 2.96
CA LYS A 185 0.45 22.96 3.82
C LYS A 185 1.17 22.27 4.97
N LEU A 186 2.45 22.57 5.21
CA LEU A 186 3.21 21.94 6.31
C LEU A 186 2.76 22.47 7.69
N SER A 187 2.31 23.72 7.76
CA SER A 187 1.92 24.42 8.99
C SER A 187 0.57 23.98 9.57
N ASP A 188 -0.31 23.39 8.75
CA ASP A 188 -1.65 22.97 9.20
C ASP A 188 -1.58 21.91 10.32
N ASP A 189 -0.51 21.11 10.40
CA ASP A 189 -0.35 20.09 11.44
C ASP A 189 0.30 20.65 12.73
N GLU A 190 1.15 21.69 12.62
CA GLU A 190 1.75 22.33 13.80
C GLU A 190 0.73 23.19 14.56
N GLU A 191 -0.24 23.78 13.86
CA GLU A 191 -1.37 24.47 14.50
C GLU A 191 -2.32 23.48 15.18
N GLU A 192 -2.58 22.29 14.60
CA GLU A 192 -3.38 21.23 15.26
C GLU A 192 -2.69 20.59 16.48
N GLU A 193 -1.36 20.50 16.49
CA GLU A 193 -0.58 20.04 17.66
C GLU A 193 -0.39 21.14 18.72
N GLN A 194 -0.25 22.41 18.34
CA GLN A 194 -0.16 23.54 19.27
C GLN A 194 -1.52 23.86 19.93
N GLU A 195 -2.63 23.75 19.20
CA GLU A 195 -3.98 23.85 19.80
C GLU A 195 -4.28 22.71 20.80
N ARG A 196 -3.57 21.57 20.71
CA ARG A 196 -3.65 20.50 21.71
C ARG A 196 -2.83 20.76 22.98
N GLY A 197 -1.87 21.70 22.94
CA GLY A 197 -0.87 21.89 23.98
C GLY A 197 -1.07 23.08 24.91
N GLU A 198 -1.98 24.01 24.60
CA GLU A 198 -2.07 25.29 25.32
C GLU A 198 -3.43 25.51 26.00
N TYR A 199 -3.80 24.64 26.93
CA TYR A 199 -4.86 24.93 27.91
C TYR A 199 -4.22 25.13 29.28
N GLY A 200 -4.09 26.40 29.67
CA GLY A 200 -3.46 26.83 30.92
C GLY A 200 -3.93 26.06 32.16
N GLU A 201 -3.05 26.03 33.17
CA GLU A 201 -3.18 25.33 34.46
C GLU A 201 -4.48 25.61 35.24
N ASN A 202 -5.23 26.64 34.86
CA ASN A 202 -6.52 26.94 35.44
C ASN A 202 -7.61 26.49 34.47
N GLY A 203 -8.29 25.38 34.77
CA GLY A 203 -9.26 24.66 33.92
C GLY A 203 -10.49 25.42 33.40
N ALA A 204 -10.43 26.75 33.27
CA ALA A 204 -11.38 27.57 32.53
C ALA A 204 -11.02 27.52 31.03
N GLY A 205 -11.90 26.92 30.21
CA GLY A 205 -11.78 26.89 28.74
C GLY A 205 -11.57 25.51 28.10
N ARG A 206 -11.56 24.42 28.89
CA ARG A 206 -11.50 23.06 28.33
C ARG A 206 -12.89 22.62 27.84
N PRO A 207 -13.01 22.04 26.63
CA PRO A 207 -14.30 21.61 26.09
C PRO A 207 -14.86 20.42 26.88
N ILE A 208 -16.20 20.37 27.00
CA ILE A 208 -16.95 19.29 27.61
C ILE A 208 -16.79 18.03 26.75
N VAL A 209 -16.46 16.90 27.36
CA VAL A 209 -16.28 15.63 26.64
C VAL A 209 -17.52 14.75 26.75
N ALA A 210 -18.04 14.33 25.60
CA ALA A 210 -19.16 13.41 25.51
C ALA A 210 -18.69 11.97 25.24
N ILE A 211 -18.90 11.07 26.20
CA ILE A 211 -18.44 9.67 26.18
C ILE A 211 -19.60 8.73 25.82
N GLU A 212 -19.30 7.62 25.15
CA GLU A 212 -20.30 6.59 24.82
C GLU A 212 -20.56 5.67 26.02
N ASN A 213 -21.76 5.07 26.08
CA ASN A 213 -22.15 4.31 27.26
C ASN A 213 -21.40 2.99 27.43
N ASP A 214 -20.80 2.48 26.36
CA ASP A 214 -20.14 1.18 26.31
C ASP A 214 -18.63 1.29 26.62
N ASP A 215 -18.13 2.50 26.87
CA ASP A 215 -16.73 2.74 27.27
C ASP A 215 -16.56 2.57 28.79
N GLU A 216 -15.76 1.58 29.22
CA GLU A 216 -15.17 1.52 30.56
C GLU A 216 -13.98 2.51 30.64
N HIS A 217 -14.25 3.80 30.58
CA HIS A 217 -13.25 4.80 30.99
C HIS A 217 -13.33 4.99 32.51
N THR A 218 -12.27 4.59 33.20
CA THR A 218 -11.92 5.15 34.51
C THR A 218 -11.79 6.66 34.38
N GLU A 219 -12.31 7.39 35.36
CA GLU A 219 -12.34 8.85 35.39
C GLU A 219 -10.98 9.46 34.98
N ASP A 220 -10.88 9.95 33.74
CA ASP A 220 -9.74 10.77 33.32
C ASP A 220 -9.77 12.05 34.16
N ALA A 221 -8.78 12.18 35.06
CA ALA A 221 -8.62 13.34 35.92
C ALA A 221 -8.36 14.66 35.14
N ASP A 222 -8.20 14.57 33.82
CA ASP A 222 -7.78 15.67 32.94
C ASP A 222 -8.93 16.53 32.41
N HIS A 223 -10.19 16.12 32.53
CA HIS A 223 -11.33 16.85 31.99
C HIS A 223 -12.35 17.24 33.07
N PRO A 224 -12.68 18.54 33.22
CA PRO A 224 -13.48 19.03 34.34
C PRO A 224 -14.95 18.57 34.30
N ILE A 225 -15.50 18.24 33.12
CA ILE A 225 -16.89 17.78 32.94
C ILE A 225 -16.94 16.71 31.84
N THR A 226 -17.36 15.50 32.21
CA THR A 226 -17.65 14.39 31.29
C THR A 226 -19.15 14.08 31.31
N ILE A 227 -19.76 13.95 30.14
CA ILE A 227 -21.20 13.67 30.00
C ILE A 227 -21.36 12.35 29.22
N ARG A 228 -22.11 11.40 29.77
CA ARG A 228 -22.47 10.16 29.06
C ARG A 228 -23.67 10.40 28.16
N LYS A 229 -23.61 9.92 26.93
CA LYS A 229 -24.74 10.02 25.99
C LYS A 229 -25.97 9.25 26.53
N PRO A 230 -27.22 9.70 26.27
CA PRO A 230 -28.41 8.93 26.65
C PRO A 230 -28.44 7.56 25.96
N ARG A 231 -28.86 6.50 26.67
CA ARG A 231 -29.06 5.17 26.06
C ARG A 231 -30.17 5.24 25.02
N GLN A 232 -29.90 4.75 23.81
CA GLN A 232 -30.92 4.63 22.77
C GLN A 232 -31.78 3.40 23.05
N ASN A 233 -33.09 3.60 23.16
CA ASN A 233 -34.11 2.55 23.22
C ASN A 233 -35.02 2.65 21.98
N SER A 234 -35.91 1.67 21.79
CA SER A 234 -36.81 1.60 20.63
C SER A 234 -37.67 2.86 20.41
N GLU A 235 -37.96 3.62 21.48
CA GLU A 235 -38.74 4.87 21.41
C GLU A 235 -37.90 6.12 21.06
N ASN A 236 -36.57 6.08 21.23
CA ASN A 236 -35.65 7.19 20.98
C ASN A 236 -34.67 6.93 19.82
N LEU A 237 -34.84 5.83 19.08
CA LEU A 237 -33.94 5.44 18.00
C LEU A 237 -33.94 6.45 16.82
N GLU A 238 -35.08 7.08 16.55
CA GLU A 238 -35.25 8.04 15.45
C GLU A 238 -34.98 9.50 15.86
N LYS A 239 -34.91 9.79 17.17
CA LYS A 239 -34.63 11.14 17.69
C LYS A 239 -33.13 11.30 17.90
N GLY A 240 -32.44 11.83 16.90
CA GLY A 240 -31.02 12.16 17.01
C GLY A 240 -30.74 13.14 18.16
N PHE A 241 -29.62 12.96 18.84
CA PHE A 241 -29.13 13.89 19.87
C PHE A 241 -28.76 15.23 19.21
N ASN A 242 -29.61 16.24 19.38
CA ASN A 242 -29.41 17.55 18.76
C ASN A 242 -28.81 18.53 19.77
N ILE A 243 -27.58 18.96 19.51
CA ILE A 243 -26.85 19.91 20.34
C ILE A 243 -27.14 21.32 19.78
N SER A 244 -27.54 22.26 20.64
CA SER A 244 -27.74 23.66 20.22
C SER A 244 -26.46 24.23 19.60
N ASN A 245 -26.58 24.97 18.49
CA ASN A 245 -25.45 25.48 17.73
C ASN A 245 -24.49 26.37 18.57
N ASP A 246 -25.00 27.02 19.61
CA ASP A 246 -24.22 27.88 20.51
C ASP A 246 -23.23 27.07 21.38
N ILE A 247 -23.57 25.83 21.73
CA ILE A 247 -22.80 24.98 22.67
C ILE A 247 -21.92 23.99 21.88
N LYS A 248 -22.18 23.82 20.58
CA LYS A 248 -21.47 22.85 19.73
C LYS A 248 -19.95 23.09 19.66
N LYS A 249 -19.51 24.32 19.86
CA LYS A 249 -18.08 24.69 19.87
C LYS A 249 -17.37 24.28 21.16
N ASP A 250 -18.13 24.14 22.26
CA ASP A 250 -17.61 23.81 23.58
C ASP A 250 -17.67 22.30 23.88
N ILE A 251 -18.16 21.48 22.94
CA ILE A 251 -18.33 20.03 23.12
C ILE A 251 -17.41 19.26 22.17
N LYS A 252 -16.56 18.39 22.75
CA LYS A 252 -15.70 17.46 22.02
C LYS A 252 -16.28 16.06 22.07
N VAL A 253 -16.63 15.50 20.91
CA VAL A 253 -17.10 14.11 20.77
C VAL A 253 -15.92 13.25 20.37
N ILE A 254 -15.43 12.42 21.29
CA ILE A 254 -14.40 11.43 20.97
C ILE A 254 -15.10 10.29 20.23
N ARG A 255 -14.69 10.01 18.99
CA ARG A 255 -15.04 8.80 18.25
C ARG A 255 -13.75 8.01 18.12
N LYS A 256 -13.76 6.73 18.49
CA LYS A 256 -12.63 5.84 18.25
C LYS A 256 -12.41 5.76 16.74
N LYS A 257 -11.34 6.39 16.26
CA LYS A 257 -10.86 6.21 14.88
C LYS A 257 -10.11 4.89 14.91
N GLU A 258 -10.67 3.83 14.33
CA GLU A 258 -9.92 2.59 14.08
C GLU A 258 -8.89 2.90 12.98
N THR A 259 -7.77 3.49 13.37
CA THR A 259 -6.55 3.49 12.56
C THR A 259 -5.69 2.35 13.06
N ASN A 260 -5.40 1.38 12.19
CA ASN A 260 -4.43 0.32 12.48
C ASN A 260 -3.07 0.98 12.76
N ASP A 261 -2.69 1.08 14.03
CA ASP A 261 -1.41 1.63 14.48
C ASP A 261 -0.20 0.97 13.80
N ASP A 262 -0.37 -0.28 13.34
CA ASP A 262 0.62 -1.06 12.61
C ASP A 262 1.08 -0.40 11.31
N ASP A 263 0.19 0.30 10.60
CA ASP A 263 0.52 0.95 9.32
C ASP A 263 1.39 2.20 9.54
N LEU A 264 1.14 2.94 10.63
CA LEU A 264 1.90 4.15 11.00
C LEU A 264 3.33 3.79 11.44
N GLU A 265 3.48 2.68 12.15
CA GLU A 265 4.76 2.21 12.65
C GLU A 265 5.64 1.63 11.53
N GLN A 266 5.03 0.92 10.57
CA GLN A 266 5.71 0.46 9.35
C GLN A 266 6.21 1.64 8.50
N LEU A 267 5.43 2.72 8.39
CA LEU A 267 5.82 3.93 7.67
C LEU A 267 7.03 4.61 8.34
N LYS A 268 7.00 4.81 9.66
CA LYS A 268 8.10 5.41 10.43
C LYS A 268 9.41 4.60 10.28
N LYS A 269 9.34 3.27 10.24
CA LYS A 269 10.51 2.41 10.00
C LYS A 269 11.08 2.56 8.59
N ARG A 270 10.23 2.62 7.56
CA ARG A 270 10.67 2.85 6.16
C ARG A 270 11.40 4.18 6.02
N PHE A 271 10.91 5.25 6.66
CA PHE A 271 11.55 6.57 6.61
C PHE A 271 12.83 6.70 7.44
N ALA A 272 12.92 6.03 8.58
CA ALA A 272 14.15 6.00 9.38
C ALA A 272 15.33 5.36 8.62
N ALA A 273 15.07 4.39 7.74
CA ALA A 273 16.08 3.74 6.92
C ALA A 273 16.67 4.64 5.82
N LEU A 274 15.96 5.71 5.44
CA LEU A 274 16.41 6.70 4.44
C LEU A 274 17.33 7.79 5.02
N ARG A 275 17.46 7.86 6.36
CA ARG A 275 18.27 8.86 7.06
C ARG A 275 19.77 8.51 7.14
N ARG A 276 20.21 7.40 6.53
CA ARG A 276 21.62 6.98 6.42
C ARG A 276 22.15 7.07 4.99
#